data_AF-A0A3D0ZKM2-F1
#
_entry.id   AF-A0A3D0ZKM2-F1
#
_cell.length_a   1.000
_cell.length_b   1.000
_cell.length_c   1.000
_cell.angle_alpha   90.00
_cell.angle_beta   90.00
_cell.angle_gamma   90.00
#
_symmetry.space_group_name_H-M   'P 1'
#
loop_
_entity.id
_entity.type
_entity.pdbx_description
1 polymer ?
#
loop_
_entity_poly.entity_id
_entity_poly.type
_entity_poly.pdbx_seq_one_letter_code
_entity_poly.pdbx_strand_id
1 'polypeptide(L)'
;YKVFRVAALIAVVLFLVAPLFWMLLASFKTNVDIYDTGKSFLFTPTGENYANVLQRNNYFVFIFNSFWVAFVSTALSLVLGVPAAYAMSRFTMHRSALVVLMARVIPGVSLLVPWYYVFSNLKMVGGFEVLILSHM
;
A
#
# COMPACT_ATOMS: atom_id res chain seq x y z
N TYR A 1 -10.99 -11.26 33.51
CA TYR A 1 -9.95 -10.97 32.49
C TYR A 1 -10.31 -11.41 31.06
N LYS A 2 -10.75 -12.65 30.79
CA LYS A 2 -11.08 -13.10 29.42
C LYS A 2 -12.18 -12.25 28.74
N VAL A 3 -13.27 -11.96 29.45
CA VAL A 3 -14.38 -11.15 28.93
C VAL A 3 -13.94 -9.74 28.56
N PHE A 4 -13.18 -9.08 29.45
CA PHE A 4 -12.61 -7.76 29.16
C PHE A 4 -11.69 -7.77 27.93
N ARG A 5 -10.82 -8.79 27.81
CA ARG A 5 -9.93 -8.93 26.63
C ARG A 5 -10.73 -9.08 25.34
N VAL A 6 -11.76 -9.92 25.35
CA VAL A 6 -12.62 -10.14 24.17
C VAL A 6 -13.37 -8.85 23.81
N ALA A 7 -13.95 -8.16 24.79
CA ALA A 7 -14.63 -6.89 24.57
C ALA A 7 -13.68 -5.82 23.99
N ALA A 8 -12.46 -5.71 24.52
CA ALA A 8 -11.45 -4.78 24.02
C ALA A 8 -11.03 -5.11 22.57
N LEU A 9 -10.81 -6.39 22.25
CA LEU A 9 -10.49 -6.82 20.89
C LEU A 9 -11.63 -6.51 19.91
N ILE A 10 -12.87 -6.78 20.30
CA ILE A 10 -14.05 -6.47 19.47
C ILE A 10 -14.14 -4.96 19.22
N ALA A 11 -13.96 -4.12 20.25
CA ALA A 11 -14.00 -2.68 20.10
C ALA A 11 -12.93 -2.17 19.12
N VAL A 12 -11.71 -2.69 19.21
CA VAL A 12 -10.61 -2.35 18.29
C VAL A 12 -10.94 -2.78 16.86
N VAL A 13 -11.45 -4.00 16.67
CA VAL A 13 -11.83 -4.48 15.34
C VAL A 13 -12.94 -3.62 14.73
N LEU A 14 -13.99 -3.30 15.51
CA LEU A 14 -15.07 -2.44 15.03
C LEU A 14 -14.57 -1.05 14.65
N PHE A 15 -13.68 -0.46 15.44
CA PHE A 15 -13.08 0.83 15.14
C PHE A 15 -12.26 0.81 13.83
N LEU A 16 -11.47 -0.25 13.61
CA LEU A 16 -10.68 -0.40 12.38
C LEU A 16 -11.53 -0.71 11.15
N VAL A 17 -12.62 -1.47 11.30
CA VAL A 17 -13.52 -1.85 10.22
C VAL A 17 -14.49 -0.72 9.85
N ALA A 18 -14.83 0.17 10.79
CA ALA A 18 -15.75 1.29 10.57
C ALA A 18 -15.44 2.13 9.30
N PRO A 19 -14.21 2.62 9.06
CA PRO A 19 -13.91 3.38 7.83
C PRO A 19 -13.99 2.52 6.56
N LEU A 20 -13.64 1.23 6.62
CA LEU A 20 -13.77 0.32 5.49
C LEU A 20 -15.24 0.07 5.15
N PHE A 21 -16.08 -0.10 6.17
CA PHE A 21 -17.52 -0.23 6.02
C PHE A 21 -18.13 1.04 5.43
N TRP A 22 -17.68 2.22 5.86
CA TRP A 22 -18.10 3.49 5.28
C TRP A 22 -17.73 3.60 3.80
N MET A 23 -16.50 3.23 3.45
CA MET A 23 -16.03 3.22 2.05
C MET A 23 -16.86 2.25 1.19
N LEU A 24 -17.23 1.08 1.74
CA LEU A 24 -18.11 0.13 1.07
C LEU A 24 -19.49 0.74 0.81
N LEU A 25 -20.14 1.35 1.81
CA LEU A 25 -21.43 2.00 1.61
C LEU A 25 -21.35 3.12 0.57
N ALA A 26 -20.31 3.97 0.64
CA ALA A 26 -20.08 5.05 -0.31
C ALA A 26 -19.92 4.54 -1.74
N SER A 27 -19.31 3.36 -1.94
CA SER A 27 -19.13 2.78 -3.28
C SER A 27 -20.45 2.47 -4.01
N PHE A 28 -21.56 2.28 -3.28
CA PHE A 28 -22.89 2.04 -3.84
C PHE A 28 -23.78 3.29 -3.91
N LYS A 29 -23.28 4.46 -3.49
CA LYS A 29 -24.02 5.72 -3.48
C LYS A 29 -23.73 6.57 -4.71
N THR A 30 -24.68 7.41 -5.10
CA THR A 30 -24.40 8.46 -6.09
C THR A 30 -23.56 9.58 -5.45
N ASN A 31 -22.87 10.39 -6.26
CA ASN A 31 -22.10 11.53 -5.74
C ASN A 31 -22.94 12.48 -4.89
N VAL A 32 -24.22 12.67 -5.25
CA VAL A 32 -25.16 13.52 -4.49
C VAL A 32 -25.48 12.89 -3.13
N ASP A 33 -25.70 11.57 -3.09
CA ASP A 33 -26.03 10.86 -1.85
C ASP A 33 -24.84 10.73 -0.88
N ILE A 34 -23.60 10.89 -1.35
CA ILE A 34 -22.41 10.90 -0.50
C ILE A 34 -22.34 12.18 0.36
N TYR A 35 -22.79 13.32 -0.18
CA TYR A 35 -22.81 14.60 0.54
C TYR A 35 -24.07 14.81 1.38
N ASP A 36 -25.12 13.99 1.19
CA ASP A 36 -26.35 14.06 1.96
C ASP A 36 -26.25 13.25 3.26
N THR A 37 -26.13 13.95 4.39
CA THR A 37 -26.08 13.35 5.74
C THR A 37 -27.30 12.49 6.03
N GLY A 38 -28.48 12.80 5.47
CA GLY A 38 -29.72 12.04 5.63
C GLY A 38 -29.68 10.66 4.96
N LYS A 39 -28.80 10.47 3.97
CA LYS A 39 -28.61 9.21 3.23
C LYS A 39 -27.35 8.44 3.66
N SER A 40 -26.86 8.69 4.87
CA SER A 40 -25.66 8.03 5.41
C SER A 40 -25.80 6.51 5.48
N PHE A 41 -26.97 6.00 5.87
CA PHE A 41 -27.22 4.55 6.01
C PHE A 41 -28.41 4.05 5.18
N LEU A 42 -29.38 4.91 4.91
CA LEU A 42 -30.57 4.60 4.12
C LEU A 42 -30.48 5.29 2.76
N PHE A 43 -30.13 4.53 1.74
CA PHE A 43 -29.98 5.02 0.37
C PHE A 43 -30.41 3.92 -0.61
N THR A 44 -30.64 4.31 -1.87
CA THR A 44 -30.88 3.35 -2.95
C THR A 44 -29.54 2.87 -3.51
N PRO A 45 -29.13 1.61 -3.29
CA PRO A 45 -27.84 1.12 -3.76
C PRO A 45 -27.79 1.09 -5.29
N THR A 46 -26.67 1.56 -5.85
CA THR A 46 -26.43 1.60 -7.30
C THR A 46 -25.13 0.88 -7.64
N GLY A 47 -25.11 0.15 -8.76
CA GLY A 47 -23.89 -0.46 -9.31
C GLY A 47 -23.16 0.44 -10.31
N GLU A 48 -23.62 1.67 -10.50
CA GLU A 48 -23.16 2.56 -11.57
C GLU A 48 -21.68 2.94 -11.40
N ASN A 49 -21.23 3.16 -10.16
CA ASN A 49 -19.82 3.44 -9.86
C ASN A 49 -18.89 2.31 -10.33
N TYR A 50 -19.28 1.06 -10.09
CA TYR A 50 -18.53 -0.11 -10.54
C TYR A 50 -18.56 -0.24 -12.07
N ALA A 51 -19.73 -0.06 -12.70
CA ALA A 51 -19.83 -0.07 -14.15
C ALA A 51 -18.96 1.03 -14.80
N ASN A 52 -18.96 2.24 -14.24
CA ASN A 52 -18.14 3.35 -14.71
C ASN A 52 -16.64 3.06 -14.58
N VAL A 53 -16.20 2.50 -13.45
CA VAL A 53 -14.79 2.13 -13.23
C VAL A 53 -14.35 1.03 -14.19
N LEU A 54 -15.21 0.03 -14.44
CA LEU A 54 -14.89 -1.13 -15.28
C LEU A 54 -14.99 -0.83 -16.80
N GLN A 55 -15.89 0.05 -17.23
CA GLN A 55 -16.17 0.31 -18.64
C GLN A 55 -15.48 1.57 -19.19
N ARG A 56 -15.42 2.66 -18.41
CA ARG A 56 -14.92 3.95 -18.92
C ARG A 56 -13.42 4.13 -18.71
N ASN A 57 -12.84 3.44 -17.73
CA ASN A 57 -11.44 3.58 -17.38
C ASN A 57 -10.70 2.27 -17.63
N ASN A 58 -9.45 2.34 -18.10
CA ASN A 58 -8.52 1.20 -18.18
C ASN A 58 -8.03 0.78 -16.78
N TYR A 59 -8.94 0.66 -15.82
CA TYR A 59 -8.63 0.41 -14.42
C TYR A 59 -7.94 -0.94 -14.22
N PHE A 60 -8.30 -1.94 -15.03
CA PHE A 60 -7.60 -3.23 -15.06
C PHE A 60 -6.11 -3.10 -15.39
N VAL A 61 -5.75 -2.18 -16.29
CA VAL A 61 -4.34 -1.92 -16.62
C VAL A 61 -3.63 -1.32 -15.40
N PHE A 62 -4.24 -0.39 -14.69
CA PHE A 62 -3.64 0.19 -13.48
C PHE A 62 -3.47 -0.82 -12.34
N ILE A 63 -4.46 -1.70 -12.15
CA ILE A 63 -4.38 -2.80 -11.19
C ILE A 63 -3.23 -3.74 -11.57
N PHE A 64 -3.13 -4.12 -12.85
CA PHE A 64 -2.08 -5.01 -13.32
C PHE A 64 -0.69 -4.37 -13.22
N ASN A 65 -0.54 -3.09 -13.58
CA ASN A 65 0.70 -2.35 -13.43
C ASN A 65 1.16 -2.32 -11.97
N SER A 66 0.25 -2.03 -11.04
CA SER A 66 0.54 -2.00 -9.61
C SER A 66 0.92 -3.38 -9.08
N PHE A 67 0.17 -4.41 -9.49
CA PHE A 67 0.46 -5.81 -9.16
C PHE A 67 1.85 -6.22 -9.68
N TRP A 68 2.16 -5.90 -10.94
CA TRP A 68 3.43 -6.24 -11.56
C TRP A 68 4.61 -5.58 -10.85
N VAL A 69 4.51 -4.27 -10.61
CA VAL A 69 5.56 -3.52 -9.88
C VAL A 69 5.76 -4.10 -8.49
N ALA A 70 4.69 -4.32 -7.72
CA ALA A 70 4.77 -4.86 -6.36
C ALA A 70 5.30 -6.29 -6.32
N PHE A 71 4.90 -7.13 -7.28
CA PHE A 71 5.35 -8.51 -7.37
C PHE A 71 6.84 -8.58 -7.69
N VAL A 72 7.30 -7.85 -8.71
CA VAL A 72 8.70 -7.85 -9.13
C VAL A 72 9.60 -7.23 -8.06
N SER A 73 9.20 -6.09 -7.46
CA SER A 73 9.97 -5.50 -6.36
C SER A 73 10.11 -6.45 -5.19
N THR A 74 9.01 -7.07 -4.74
CA THR A 74 9.04 -8.04 -3.63
C THR A 74 9.91 -9.24 -3.95
N ALA A 75 9.79 -9.81 -5.16
CA ALA A 75 10.57 -10.97 -5.58
C ALA A 75 12.08 -10.64 -5.56
N LEU A 76 12.48 -9.50 -6.12
CA LEU A 76 13.88 -9.08 -6.13
C LEU A 76 14.39 -8.75 -4.72
N SER A 77 13.59 -8.09 -3.88
CA SER A 77 13.96 -7.83 -2.47
C SER A 77 14.12 -9.13 -1.68
N LEU A 78 13.34 -10.17 -1.97
CA LEU A 78 13.52 -11.49 -1.34
C LEU A 78 14.80 -12.18 -1.81
N VAL A 79 15.10 -12.13 -3.11
CA VAL A 79 16.32 -12.73 -3.68
C VAL A 79 17.58 -12.16 -3.03
N LEU A 80 17.61 -10.84 -2.74
CA LEU A 80 18.75 -10.19 -2.09
C LEU A 80 18.66 -10.23 -0.56
N GLY A 81 17.47 -10.00 -0.02
CA GLY A 81 17.23 -9.83 1.42
C GLY A 81 17.29 -11.14 2.20
N VAL A 82 16.81 -12.27 1.63
CA VAL A 82 16.83 -13.56 2.33
C VAL A 82 18.26 -14.05 2.58
N PRO A 83 19.18 -14.09 1.59
CA PRO A 83 20.57 -14.45 1.84
C PRO A 83 21.28 -13.49 2.80
N ALA A 84 21.03 -12.18 2.68
CA ALA A 84 21.60 -11.18 3.58
C ALA A 84 21.14 -11.38 5.03
N ALA A 85 19.85 -11.59 5.26
CA ALA A 85 19.29 -11.88 6.57
C ALA A 85 19.79 -13.22 7.13
N TYR A 86 19.94 -14.24 6.29
CA TYR A 86 20.50 -15.53 6.68
C TYR A 86 21.95 -15.37 7.15
N ALA A 87 22.79 -14.66 6.39
CA ALA A 87 24.18 -14.41 6.79
C ALA A 87 24.27 -13.63 8.11
N MET A 88 23.44 -12.59 8.29
CA MET A 88 23.42 -11.82 9.54
C MET A 88 22.93 -12.59 10.76
N SER A 89 22.04 -13.57 10.56
CA SER A 89 21.55 -14.40 11.67
C SER A 89 22.53 -15.52 12.05
N ARG A 90 23.29 -16.05 11.07
CA ARG A 90 24.20 -17.18 11.30
C ARG A 90 25.62 -16.75 11.67
N PHE A 91 26.09 -15.63 11.15
CA PHE A 91 27.42 -15.07 11.43
C PHE A 91 27.32 -13.85 12.35
N THR A 92 28.35 -13.58 13.14
CA THR A 92 28.37 -12.47 14.11
C THR A 92 28.59 -11.10 13.45
N MET A 93 27.64 -10.67 12.59
CA MET A 93 27.69 -9.42 11.81
C MET A 93 26.95 -8.25 12.48
N HIS A 94 27.36 -7.89 13.70
CA HIS A 94 26.69 -6.85 14.50
C HIS A 94 26.67 -5.46 13.83
N ARG A 95 27.73 -5.08 13.10
CA ARG A 95 27.81 -3.77 12.42
C ARG A 95 26.89 -3.68 11.20
N SER A 96 26.78 -4.75 10.42
CA SER A 96 25.97 -4.79 9.21
C SER A 96 24.47 -4.69 9.53
N ALA A 97 24.02 -5.36 10.58
CA ALA A 97 22.63 -5.26 11.05
C ALA A 97 22.25 -3.83 11.51
N LEU A 98 23.16 -3.16 12.23
CA LEU A 98 22.97 -1.77 12.67
C LEU A 98 22.88 -0.79 11.49
N VAL A 99 23.72 -0.94 10.47
CA VAL A 99 23.67 -0.06 9.27
C VAL A 99 22.34 -0.19 8.53
N VAL A 100 21.83 -1.41 8.36
CA VAL A 100 20.52 -1.64 7.72
C VAL A 100 19.38 -1.01 8.53
N LEU A 101 19.43 -1.09 9.86
CA LEU A 101 18.43 -0.43 10.72
C LEU A 101 18.48 1.09 10.58
N MET A 102 19.67 1.69 10.59
CA MET A 102 19.83 3.14 10.44
C MET A 102 19.34 3.63 9.08
N ALA A 103 19.58 2.87 8.01
CA ALA A 103 19.06 3.19 6.69
C ALA A 103 17.52 3.24 6.64
N ARG A 104 16.82 2.43 7.45
CA ARG A 104 15.35 2.41 7.54
C ARG A 104 14.74 3.55 8.34
N VAL A 105 15.54 4.30 9.11
CA VAL A 105 15.06 5.47 9.86
C VAL A 105 14.92 6.69 8.96
N ILE A 106 15.65 6.71 7.83
CA ILE A 106 15.59 7.83 6.87
C ILE A 106 14.16 7.89 6.29
N PRO A 107 13.48 9.06 6.37
CA PRO A 107 12.14 9.19 5.84
C PRO A 107 12.15 9.05 4.32
N GLY A 108 11.38 8.12 3.75
CA GLY A 108 11.41 7.85 2.31
C GLY A 108 11.17 9.08 1.42
N VAL A 109 10.40 10.06 1.90
CA VAL A 109 10.15 11.33 1.19
C VAL A 109 11.42 12.16 0.99
N SER A 110 12.39 12.11 1.91
CA SER A 110 13.65 12.86 1.75
C SER A 110 14.53 12.31 0.62
N LEU A 111 14.33 11.05 0.25
CA LEU A 111 15.06 10.40 -0.83
C LEU A 111 14.45 10.67 -2.21
N LEU A 112 13.27 11.29 -2.30
CA LEU A 112 12.57 11.52 -3.57
C LEU A 112 13.42 12.33 -4.55
N VAL A 113 13.97 13.47 -4.11
CA VAL A 113 14.81 14.34 -4.96
C VAL A 113 16.10 13.64 -5.40
N PRO A 114 16.89 13.01 -4.49
CA PRO A 114 18.04 12.21 -4.88
C PRO A 114 17.71 11.10 -5.89
N TRP A 115 16.63 10.34 -5.65
CA TRP A 115 16.20 9.27 -6.56
C TRP A 115 15.84 9.80 -7.93
N TYR A 116 15.06 10.89 -7.99
CA TYR A 116 14.71 11.52 -9.25
C TYR A 116 15.95 11.95 -10.03
N TYR A 117 16.94 12.55 -9.36
CA TYR A 117 18.19 12.94 -9.99
C TYR A 117 18.94 11.73 -10.58
N VAL A 118 19.09 10.64 -9.82
CA VAL A 118 19.76 9.41 -10.30
C VAL A 118 19.03 8.82 -11.51
N PHE A 119 17.72 8.61 -11.43
CA PHE A 119 16.96 8.01 -12.52
C PHE A 119 16.84 8.91 -13.76
N SER A 120 16.86 10.24 -13.57
CA SER A 120 16.89 11.21 -14.67
C SER A 120 18.21 11.13 -15.44
N ASN A 121 19.34 11.06 -14.74
CA ASN A 121 20.64 10.86 -15.38
C ASN A 121 20.74 9.53 -16.13
N LEU A 122 20.09 8.49 -15.60
CA LEU A 122 20.00 7.17 -16.25
C LEU A 122 18.96 7.12 -17.40
N LYS A 123 18.21 8.20 -17.64
CA LYS A 123 17.11 8.28 -18.62
C LYS A 123 16.02 7.22 -18.42
N MET A 124 15.79 6.80 -17.18
CA MET A 124 14.80 5.77 -16.81
C MET A 124 13.47 6.37 -16.32
N VAL A 125 13.39 7.70 -16.20
CA VAL A 125 12.21 8.40 -15.66
C VAL A 125 10.96 8.09 -16.48
N GLY A 126 9.87 7.76 -15.78
CA GLY A 126 8.58 7.45 -16.38
C GLY A 126 8.34 5.96 -16.66
N GLY A 127 9.34 5.10 -16.44
CA GLY A 127 9.22 3.65 -16.56
C GLY A 127 8.84 2.93 -15.26
N PHE A 128 8.45 1.66 -15.37
CA PHE A 128 8.17 0.80 -14.21
C PHE A 128 9.45 0.43 -13.44
N GLU A 129 10.60 0.46 -14.11
CA GLU A 129 11.91 0.13 -13.56
C GLU A 129 12.26 1.06 -12.39
N VAL A 130 11.93 2.35 -12.51
CA VAL A 130 12.14 3.35 -11.46
C VAL A 130 11.34 2.99 -10.21
N LEU A 131 10.06 2.66 -10.40
CA LEU A 131 9.17 2.26 -9.30
C LEU A 131 9.69 1.00 -8.63
N ILE A 132 10.03 -0.03 -9.42
CA ILE A 132 10.54 -1.30 -8.90
C ILE A 132 11.80 -1.08 -8.07
N LEU A 133 12.81 -0.40 -8.63
CA LEU A 133 14.10 -0.19 -7.96
C LEU A 133 14.00 0.70 -6.73
N SER A 134 13.10 1.70 -6.73
CA SER A 134 12.89 2.57 -5.58
C SER A 134 12.16 1.92 -4.40
N HIS A 135 11.40 0.84 -4.66
CA HIS A 135 10.61 0.13 -3.66
C HIS A 135 11.28 -1.14 -3.13
N MET A 136 12.45 -1.49 -3.66
CA MET A 136 13.20 -2.68 -3.25
C MET A 136 13.93 -2.54 -1.91
#